data_AF-A0A5C8MNT0-F1
#
_entry.id   AF-A0A5C8MNT0-F1
#
_cell.length_a   1.000
_cell.length_b   1.000
_cell.length_c   1.000
_cell.angle_alpha   90.00
_cell.angle_beta   90.00
_cell.angle_gamma   90.00
#
_symmetry.space_group_name_H-M   'P 1'
#
loop_
_entity.id
_entity.type
_entity.pdbx_description
1 polymer ?
#
loop_
_entity_poly.entity_id
_entity_poly.type
_entity_poly.pdbx_seq_one_letter_code
_entity_poly.pdbx_strand_id
1 'polypeptide(L)' 'LTEGDDLTFILNKDGEIKVEVVKKQRVSELLGILKTNKPFQPVDEIRKEVYRNMAEKELKDREED' A
#
# COMPACT_ATOMS: atom_id res chain seq x y z
N LEU A 1 -4.80 -12.39 -8.45
CA LEU A 1 -4.64 -11.04 -7.89
C LEU A 1 -5.62 -10.16 -8.64
N THR A 2 -6.69 -9.77 -7.96
CA THR A 2 -7.70 -8.84 -8.45
C THR A 2 -7.85 -7.70 -7.46
N GLU A 3 -8.43 -6.59 -7.89
CA GLU A 3 -8.71 -5.44 -7.02
C GLU A 3 -9.54 -5.88 -5.81
N GLY A 4 -9.11 -5.50 -4.60
CA GLY A 4 -9.73 -5.91 -3.33
C GLY A 4 -9.12 -7.13 -2.64
N ASP A 5 -8.11 -7.78 -3.21
CA ASP A 5 -7.36 -8.84 -2.49
C ASP A 5 -6.41 -8.22 -1.45
N ASP A 6 -6.41 -8.75 -0.21
CA ASP A 6 -5.44 -8.39 0.83
C ASP A 6 -4.13 -9.19 0.64
N LEU A 7 -3.00 -8.48 0.63
CA LEU A 7 -1.67 -9.05 0.39
C LEU A 7 -0.72 -8.78 1.54
N THR A 8 0.07 -9.80 1.92
CA THR A 8 1.21 -9.64 2.82
C THR A 8 2.50 -9.63 2.01
N PHE A 9 3.34 -8.62 2.27
CA PHE A 9 4.67 -8.50 1.69
C PHE A 9 5.69 -8.98 2.71
N ILE A 10 6.38 -10.08 2.41
CA ILE A 10 7.44 -10.64 3.25
C ILE A 10 8.77 -10.31 2.57
N LEU A 11 9.54 -9.43 3.19
CA LEU A 11 10.92 -9.16 2.78
C LEU A 11 11.80 -10.27 3.37
N ASN A 12 12.46 -11.05 2.51
CA ASN A 12 13.43 -12.02 2.97
C ASN A 12 14.80 -11.34 3.23
N LYS A 13 15.69 -12.06 3.93
CA LYS A 13 17.03 -11.54 4.28
C LYS A 13 17.92 -11.26 3.07
N ASP A 14 17.55 -11.78 1.91
CA ASP A 14 18.26 -11.62 0.64
C ASP A 14 17.73 -10.41 -0.16
N GLY A 15 16.76 -9.66 0.38
CA GLY A 15 16.19 -8.47 -0.24
C GLY A 15 15.08 -8.75 -1.26
N GLU A 16 14.63 -9.98 -1.41
CA GLU A 16 13.50 -10.34 -2.27
C GLU A 16 12.17 -10.19 -1.51
N ILE A 17 11.17 -9.71 -2.23
CA ILE A 17 9.81 -9.54 -1.71
C ILE A 17 8.95 -10.70 -2.21
N LYS A 18 8.44 -11.51 -1.28
CA LYS A 18 7.39 -12.51 -1.57
C LYS A 18 6.03 -11.94 -1.19
N VAL A 19 5.07 -12.11 -2.10
CA VAL A 19 3.69 -11.67 -1.95
C VAL A 19 2.80 -12.88 -1.71
N GLU A 20 2.11 -12.92 -0.57
CA GLU A 20 1.15 -13.97 -0.25
C GLU A 20 -0.27 -13.39 -0.14
N VAL A 21 -1.23 -14.12 -0.70
CA VAL A 21 -2.66 -13.76 -0.61
C VAL A 21 -3.15 -14.20 0.77
N VAL A 22 -3.52 -13.24 1.60
CA VAL A 22 -3.98 -13.50 2.98
C VAL A 22 -5.44 -13.92 2.99
N LYS A 23 -6.26 -13.25 2.17
CA LYS A 23 -7.69 -13.46 2.13
C LYS A 23 -8.25 -13.05 0.78
N LYS A 24 -9.11 -13.92 0.22
CA LYS A 24 -9.81 -13.66 -1.03
C LYS A 24 -11.26 -13.29 -0.72
N GLN A 25 -11.66 -12.07 -1.07
CA GLN A 25 -13.01 -11.57 -0.82
C GLN A 25 -13.58 -10.97 -2.10
N ARG A 26 -14.90 -10.97 -2.24
CA ARG A 26 -15.54 -10.26 -3.36
C ARG A 26 -15.53 -8.76 -3.06
N VAL A 27 -15.32 -7.94 -4.10
CA VAL A 27 -15.38 -6.46 -3.98
C VAL A 27 -16.69 -5.99 -3.33
N SER A 28 -17.81 -6.68 -3.62
CA SER A 28 -19.11 -6.40 -3.00
C SER A 28 -19.14 -6.59 -1.47
N GLU A 29 -18.33 -7.51 -0.94
CA GLU A 29 -18.22 -7.78 0.50
C GLU A 29 -17.40 -6.69 1.21
N LEU A 30 -16.55 -5.99 0.45
CA LEU A 30 -15.67 -4.93 0.94
C LEU A 30 -16.30 -3.54 0.85
N LEU A 31 -17.37 -3.39 0.09
CA LEU A 31 -18.00 -2.10 -0.28
C LEU A 31 -18.52 -1.28 0.93
N GLY A 32 -18.74 -1.92 2.09
CA GLY A 32 -19.10 -1.26 3.35
C GLY A 32 -18.00 -1.21 4.42
N ILE A 33 -16.86 -1.88 4.19
CA ILE A 33 -15.71 -1.93 5.10
C ILE A 33 -14.63 -0.96 4.65
N LEU A 34 -14.39 -0.91 3.34
CA LEU A 34 -13.48 0.05 2.74
C LEU A 34 -14.10 1.44 2.83
N LYS A 35 -13.32 2.43 3.28
CA LYS A 35 -13.72 3.85 3.18
C LYS A 35 -13.75 4.25 1.70
N THR A 36 -14.82 3.89 1.01
CA THR A 36 -15.05 4.11 -0.43
C THR A 36 -15.35 5.56 -0.78
N ASN A 37 -15.50 6.44 0.23
CA ASN A 37 -15.73 7.87 0.03
C ASN A 37 -14.46 8.67 -0.30
N LYS A 38 -13.30 8.04 -0.49
CA LYS A 38 -12.12 8.77 -0.96
C LYS A 38 -12.31 9.02 -2.46
N PRO A 39 -12.47 10.28 -2.90
CA PRO A 39 -12.55 10.57 -4.33
C PRO A 39 -11.30 10.02 -5.02
N PHE A 40 -11.50 9.40 -6.18
CA PHE A 40 -10.41 8.88 -6.98
C PHE A 40 -9.50 10.05 -7.39
N GLN A 41 -8.29 10.08 -6.83
CA GLN A 41 -7.29 11.07 -7.22
C GLN A 41 -6.55 10.58 -8.46
N PRO A 42 -6.20 11.47 -9.41
CA PRO A 42 -5.36 11.12 -10.54
C PRO A 42 -4.08 10.43 -10.08
N VAL A 43 -3.67 9.38 -10.79
CA VAL A 43 -2.51 8.54 -10.45
C VAL A 43 -1.23 9.37 -10.25
N ASP A 44 -1.07 10.45 -11.02
CA ASP A 44 0.09 11.34 -10.90
C ASP A 44 0.12 12.13 -9.58
N GLU A 45 -1.04 12.49 -9.03
CA GLU A 45 -1.15 13.15 -7.73
C GLU A 45 -0.80 12.17 -6.61
N ILE A 46 -1.34 10.94 -6.68
CA ILE A 46 -1.02 9.87 -5.73
C ILE A 46 0.48 9.58 -5.74
N ARG A 47 1.09 9.49 -6.93
CA ARG A 47 2.52 9.20 -7.07
C ARG A 47 3.39 10.30 -6.47
N LYS A 48 3.03 11.57 -6.67
CA LYS A 48 3.73 12.71 -6.07
C LYS A 48 3.64 12.69 -4.54
N GLU A 49 2.46 12.42 -3.99
CA GLU A 49 2.25 12.32 -2.54
C GLU A 49 3.09 11.19 -1.94
N VAL A 50 3.08 10.01 -2.55
CA VAL A 50 3.84 8.84 -2.10
C VAL A 50 5.35 9.11 -2.12
N TYR A 51 5.89 9.69 -3.20
CA TYR A 51 7.32 10.03 -3.26
C TYR A 51 7.73 11.05 -2.19
N ARG A 52 6.89 12.06 -1.94
CA ARG A 52 7.14 13.03 -0.88
C ARG A 52 7.17 12.36 0.49
N ASN A 53 6.18 11.53 0.80
CA ASN A 53 6.08 10.84 2.09
C ASN A 53 7.26 9.87 2.31
N MET A 54 7.72 9.18 1.27
CA MET A 54 8.92 8.32 1.36
C MET A 54 10.19 9.15 1.62
N ALA A 55 10.35 10.29 0.94
CA ALA A 55 11.49 11.17 1.17
C ALA A 55 11.50 11.75 2.60
N GLU A 56 10.34 12.16 3.12
CA GLU A 56 10.19 12.64 4.50
C GLU A 56 10.51 11.55 5.51
N LYS A 57 10.09 10.31 5.26
CA LYS A 57 10.40 9.17 6.13
C LYS A 57 11.89 8.86 6.16
N GLU A 58 12.55 8.80 5.00
CA GLU A 58 13.99 8.58 4.89
C GLU A 58 14.83 9.64 5.62
N LEU A 59 14.37 10.90 5.60
CA LEU A 59 15.03 11.98 6.34
C LEU A 59 14.87 11.79 7.85
N LYS A 60 13.66 11.43 8.30
CA LYS A 60 13.38 11.21 9.72
C LYS A 60 14.13 9.99 10.28
N ASP A 61 14.16 8.89 9.53
CA ASP A 61 14.87 7.67 9.93
C ASP A 61 16.39 7.92 10.06
N ARG A 62 16.96 8.90 9.33
CA ARG A 62 18.37 9.32 9.46
C ARG A 62 18.67 10.30 10.60
N GLU A 63 17.65 10.96 11.16
CA GLU A 63 17.81 11.85 12.31
C GLU A 63 17.70 11.11 13.65
N GLU A 64 17.16 9.88 13.63
CA GLU A 64 16.99 9.00 14.81
C GLU A 64 18.16 7.99 14.99
N ASP A 65 19.13 7.94 14.06
CA ASP A 65 20.37 7.14 14.09
C ASP A 65 21.61 7.96 14.53
#